data_AF-A0A847B3R2-F1
#
_entry.id   AF-A0A847B3R2-F1
#
_cell.length_a   1.000
_cell.length_b   1.000
_cell.length_c   1.000
_cell.angle_alpha   90.00
_cell.angle_beta   90.00
_cell.angle_gamma   90.00
#
_symmetry.space_group_name_H-M   'P 1'
#
loop_
_entity.id
_entity.type
_entity.pdbx_description
1 polymer ?
#
loop_
_entity_poly.entity_id
_entity_poly.type
_entity_poly.pdbx_seq_one_letter_code
_entity_poly.pdbx_strand_id
1 'polypeptide(L)'
;MKVGIIHTSNKKKEKRYPVHARQLTELNPEHLHKIIFEEGYPGLETLPKDLIKTAKREDIFNEVDLVILHKPVPDDYIYFREHQILWGALHCVQTPSIVDLAINKKMTLIAFEQMLTPNEDGKEQSIFYRNREVAGVASVVHSLSLIGMTAGLYGNKKKVAVIGYGSTGKGAIKALLGLGAEQISVYSRRSRSQIKVDDSRLVFKKYHSENGRVTMEGKAPFEELSQYDIIVNCILQNPLKPIVFMTSQEA
;
A
#
# COMPACT_ATOMS: atom_id res chain seq x y z
N MET A 1 -6.59 -18.11 -22.84
CA MET A 1 -6.79 -17.71 -21.43
C MET A 1 -7.86 -16.63 -21.37
N LYS A 2 -8.97 -16.89 -20.67
CA LYS A 2 -10.00 -15.92 -20.31
C LYS A 2 -9.69 -15.31 -18.94
N VAL A 3 -9.92 -14.01 -18.80
CA VAL A 3 -9.64 -13.26 -17.57
C VAL A 3 -10.93 -12.68 -17.01
N GLY A 4 -11.21 -12.93 -15.74
CA GLY A 4 -12.30 -12.31 -14.99
C GLY A 4 -11.79 -11.15 -14.16
N ILE A 5 -12.45 -9.99 -14.19
CA ILE A 5 -12.13 -8.87 -13.30
C ILE A 5 -13.34 -8.53 -12.44
N ILE A 6 -13.15 -8.69 -11.13
CA ILE A 6 -14.19 -8.50 -10.12
C ILE A 6 -13.91 -7.18 -9.39
N HIS A 7 -14.88 -6.26 -9.39
CA HIS A 7 -14.73 -4.94 -8.76
C HIS A 7 -15.28 -4.91 -7.34
N THR A 8 -16.32 -5.71 -7.05
CA THR A 8 -16.90 -5.81 -5.72
C THR A 8 -16.02 -6.64 -4.80
N SER A 9 -16.10 -6.36 -3.50
CA SER A 9 -15.33 -7.07 -2.49
C SER A 9 -16.23 -7.53 -1.36
N ASN A 10 -16.09 -8.80 -0.98
CA ASN A 10 -16.66 -9.35 0.25
C ASN A 10 -15.89 -8.88 1.50
N LYS A 11 -14.74 -8.21 1.34
CA LYS A 11 -14.00 -7.62 2.45
C LYS A 11 -14.67 -6.32 2.90
N LYS A 12 -15.15 -6.30 4.14
CA LYS A 12 -15.74 -5.11 4.78
C LYS A 12 -14.85 -3.87 4.61
N LYS A 13 -15.45 -2.76 4.16
CA LYS A 13 -14.81 -1.44 3.91
C LYS A 13 -13.77 -1.41 2.78
N GLU A 14 -13.62 -2.46 1.97
CA GLU A 14 -12.83 -2.36 0.75
C GLU A 14 -13.63 -1.60 -0.31
N LYS A 15 -13.16 -0.41 -0.67
CA LYS A 15 -13.80 0.47 -1.66
C LYS A 15 -13.03 0.55 -2.98
N ARG A 16 -11.86 -0.09 -3.05
CA ARG A 16 -11.00 -0.08 -4.25
C ARG A 16 -11.31 -1.30 -5.10
N TYR A 17 -11.27 -1.12 -6.41
CA TYR A 17 -11.38 -2.18 -7.40
C TYR A 17 -10.04 -2.31 -8.17
N PRO A 18 -9.74 -3.47 -8.78
CA PRO A 18 -8.37 -3.82 -9.16
C PRO A 18 -7.83 -3.05 -10.36
N VAL A 19 -8.66 -2.69 -11.35
CA VAL A 19 -8.22 -2.02 -12.57
C VAL A 19 -9.15 -0.86 -12.92
N HIS A 20 -8.61 0.33 -13.11
CA HIS A 20 -9.40 1.47 -13.55
C HIS A 20 -9.68 1.37 -15.05
N ALA A 21 -10.92 1.60 -15.51
CA ALA A 21 -11.30 1.41 -16.92
C ALA A 21 -10.43 2.20 -17.92
N ARG A 22 -10.01 3.42 -17.54
CA ARG A 22 -9.03 4.22 -18.31
C ARG A 22 -7.73 3.47 -18.64
N GLN A 23 -7.25 2.56 -17.78
CA GLN A 23 -6.04 1.78 -18.09
C GLN A 23 -6.28 0.72 -19.15
N LEU A 24 -7.54 0.32 -19.37
CA LEU A 24 -7.92 -0.68 -20.35
C LEU A 24 -7.98 -0.11 -21.77
N THR A 25 -8.02 1.23 -21.94
CA THR A 25 -7.98 1.85 -23.27
C THR A 25 -6.62 1.67 -23.97
N GLU A 26 -5.58 1.35 -23.21
CA GLU A 26 -4.22 1.08 -23.71
C GLU A 26 -4.04 -0.39 -24.13
N LEU A 27 -5.02 -1.27 -23.83
CA LEU A 27 -4.93 -2.68 -24.20
C LEU A 27 -5.30 -2.89 -25.68
N ASN A 28 -4.54 -3.79 -26.33
CA ASN A 28 -4.90 -4.27 -27.66
C ASN A 28 -6.32 -4.90 -27.64
N PRO A 29 -7.16 -4.64 -28.67
CA PRO A 29 -8.53 -5.18 -28.74
C PRO A 29 -8.62 -6.70 -28.54
N GLU A 30 -7.65 -7.46 -29.07
CA GLU A 30 -7.59 -8.92 -28.90
C GLU A 30 -7.41 -9.37 -27.46
N HIS A 31 -6.78 -8.55 -26.60
CA HIS A 31 -6.65 -8.82 -25.18
C HIS A 31 -7.93 -8.41 -24.44
N LEU A 32 -8.51 -7.27 -24.78
CA LEU A 32 -9.73 -6.77 -24.15
C LEU A 32 -10.90 -7.75 -24.35
N HIS A 33 -11.05 -8.34 -25.53
CA HIS A 33 -12.06 -9.37 -25.83
C HIS A 33 -11.99 -10.64 -24.97
N LYS A 34 -10.83 -10.91 -24.35
CA LYS A 34 -10.62 -12.06 -23.47
C LYS A 34 -11.00 -11.77 -22.01
N ILE A 35 -11.35 -10.52 -21.70
CA ILE A 35 -11.72 -10.07 -20.37
C ILE A 35 -13.24 -10.12 -20.20
N ILE A 36 -13.69 -10.70 -19.09
CA ILE A 36 -15.06 -10.68 -18.61
C ILE A 36 -15.08 -9.83 -17.33
N PHE A 37 -15.88 -8.79 -17.32
CA PHE A 37 -16.02 -7.89 -16.17
C PHE A 37 -17.23 -8.26 -15.33
N GLU A 38 -17.15 -8.06 -14.02
CA GLU A 38 -18.32 -8.18 -13.16
C GLU A 38 -19.39 -7.14 -13.53
N GLU A 39 -20.66 -7.54 -13.52
CA GLU A 39 -21.77 -6.62 -13.73
C GLU A 39 -21.66 -5.36 -12.85
N GLY A 40 -21.92 -4.20 -13.45
CA GLY A 40 -21.76 -2.91 -12.79
C GLY A 40 -20.31 -2.43 -12.62
N TYR A 41 -19.34 -3.03 -13.32
CA TYR A 41 -17.94 -2.58 -13.27
C TYR A 41 -17.82 -1.08 -13.64
N PRO A 42 -17.16 -0.26 -12.82
CA PRO A 42 -17.11 1.19 -13.06
C PRO A 42 -16.30 1.58 -14.31
N GLY A 43 -16.88 2.45 -15.14
CA GLY A 43 -16.19 3.10 -16.24
C GLY A 43 -16.14 2.32 -17.56
N LEU A 44 -16.82 1.18 -17.67
CA LEU A 44 -16.81 0.39 -18.91
C LEU A 44 -17.45 1.11 -20.09
N GLU A 45 -18.31 2.10 -19.84
CA GLU A 45 -18.92 2.94 -20.86
C GLU A 45 -17.89 3.74 -21.69
N THR A 46 -16.65 3.87 -21.20
CA THR A 46 -15.56 4.51 -21.93
C THR A 46 -14.83 3.56 -22.89
N LEU A 47 -15.21 2.28 -22.95
CA LEU A 47 -14.58 1.26 -23.80
C LEU A 47 -15.49 0.86 -24.98
N PRO A 48 -14.93 0.30 -26.08
CA PRO A 48 -15.72 -0.12 -27.22
C PRO A 48 -16.69 -1.27 -26.85
N LYS A 49 -18.00 -1.04 -26.99
CA LYS A 49 -19.05 -1.93 -26.47
C LYS A 49 -19.00 -3.35 -27.04
N ASP A 50 -18.58 -3.49 -28.28
CA ASP A 50 -18.42 -4.76 -28.99
C ASP A 50 -17.31 -5.64 -28.39
N LEU A 51 -16.35 -5.03 -27.68
CA LEU A 51 -15.23 -5.72 -27.05
C LEU A 51 -15.54 -6.16 -25.60
N ILE A 52 -16.56 -5.58 -24.99
CA ILE A 52 -16.84 -5.73 -23.56
C ILE A 52 -17.83 -6.87 -23.31
N LYS A 53 -17.46 -7.74 -22.36
CA LYS A 53 -18.33 -8.79 -21.82
C LYS A 53 -18.50 -8.59 -20.34
N THR A 54 -19.74 -8.68 -19.87
CA THR A 54 -20.05 -8.65 -18.44
C THR A 54 -20.78 -9.92 -18.02
N ALA A 55 -20.56 -10.34 -16.79
CA ALA A 55 -21.27 -11.48 -16.19
C ALA A 55 -21.42 -11.27 -14.68
N LYS A 56 -22.32 -12.04 -14.05
CA LYS A 56 -22.42 -12.05 -12.59
C LYS A 56 -21.12 -12.58 -11.98
N ARG A 57 -20.84 -12.17 -10.75
CA ARG A 57 -19.65 -12.58 -10.00
C ARG A 57 -19.40 -14.09 -10.06
N GLU A 58 -20.42 -14.88 -9.76
CA GLU A 58 -20.33 -16.35 -9.69
C GLU A 58 -20.03 -16.97 -11.07
N ASP A 59 -20.68 -16.46 -12.12
CA ASP A 59 -20.49 -16.92 -13.50
C ASP A 59 -19.06 -16.67 -13.97
N ILE A 60 -18.45 -15.53 -13.57
CA ILE A 60 -17.05 -15.25 -13.86
C ILE A 60 -16.14 -16.36 -13.34
N PHE A 61 -16.30 -16.77 -12.08
CA PHE A 61 -15.47 -17.84 -11.51
C PHE A 61 -15.61 -19.16 -12.28
N ASN A 62 -16.79 -19.45 -12.82
CA ASN A 62 -17.07 -20.66 -13.57
C ASN A 62 -16.46 -20.66 -14.98
N GLU A 63 -16.32 -19.48 -15.60
CA GLU A 63 -15.96 -19.37 -17.01
C GLU A 63 -14.50 -19.01 -17.31
N VAL A 64 -13.79 -18.42 -16.34
CA VAL A 64 -12.46 -17.84 -16.57
C VAL A 64 -11.33 -18.70 -16.04
N ASP A 65 -10.17 -18.58 -16.69
CA ASP A 65 -8.94 -19.25 -16.27
C ASP A 65 -8.21 -18.46 -15.16
N LEU A 66 -8.29 -17.13 -15.23
CA LEU A 66 -7.66 -16.20 -14.30
C LEU A 66 -8.69 -15.24 -13.71
N VAL A 67 -8.72 -15.11 -12.39
CA VAL A 67 -9.54 -14.15 -11.66
C VAL A 67 -8.66 -13.05 -11.07
N ILE A 68 -8.91 -11.80 -11.45
CA ILE A 68 -8.35 -10.62 -10.79
C ILE A 68 -9.35 -10.18 -9.72
N LEU A 69 -8.94 -10.36 -8.45
CA LEU A 69 -9.72 -9.98 -7.27
C LEU A 69 -8.77 -9.38 -6.24
N HIS A 70 -8.98 -8.10 -5.90
CA HIS A 70 -8.00 -7.34 -5.12
C HIS A 70 -7.71 -7.94 -3.73
N LYS A 71 -8.73 -8.25 -2.93
CA LYS A 71 -8.53 -8.82 -1.59
C LYS A 71 -9.50 -9.96 -1.35
N PRO A 72 -9.17 -11.18 -1.80
CA PRO A 72 -10.01 -12.35 -1.56
C PRO A 72 -10.12 -12.63 -0.06
N VAL A 73 -11.31 -13.00 0.38
CA VAL A 73 -11.64 -13.42 1.76
C VAL A 73 -12.31 -14.80 1.74
N PRO A 74 -12.48 -15.49 2.89
CA PRO A 74 -13.05 -16.84 2.92
C PRO A 74 -14.38 -17.01 2.17
N ASP A 75 -15.25 -15.99 2.20
CA ASP A 75 -16.52 -15.98 1.46
C ASP A 75 -16.34 -16.05 -0.06
N ASP A 76 -15.15 -15.74 -0.59
CA ASP A 76 -14.81 -15.90 -2.01
C ASP A 76 -14.34 -17.31 -2.35
N TYR A 77 -13.87 -18.08 -1.36
CA TYR A 77 -13.10 -19.31 -1.60
C TYR A 77 -13.96 -20.42 -2.23
N ILE A 78 -15.25 -20.39 -1.93
CA ILE A 78 -16.25 -21.34 -2.44
C ILE A 78 -16.36 -21.30 -3.97
N TYR A 79 -16.03 -20.17 -4.61
CA TYR A 79 -16.19 -20.00 -6.05
C TYR A 79 -14.97 -20.48 -6.85
N PHE A 80 -13.78 -20.57 -6.23
CA PHE A 80 -12.58 -20.97 -6.98
C PHE A 80 -12.63 -22.43 -7.43
N ARG A 81 -12.17 -22.68 -8.65
CA ARG A 81 -12.11 -24.01 -9.27
C ARG A 81 -10.69 -24.58 -9.22
N GLU A 82 -10.58 -25.88 -9.43
CA GLU A 82 -9.27 -26.54 -9.56
C GLU A 82 -8.48 -25.90 -10.72
N HIS A 83 -7.18 -25.72 -10.54
CA HIS A 83 -6.23 -25.13 -11.51
C HIS A 83 -6.45 -23.67 -11.89
N GLN A 84 -7.39 -22.95 -11.26
CA GLN A 84 -7.63 -21.55 -11.55
C GLN A 84 -6.47 -20.66 -11.07
N ILE A 85 -6.26 -19.54 -11.76
CA ILE A 85 -5.26 -18.52 -11.41
C ILE A 85 -5.94 -17.41 -10.62
N LEU A 86 -5.38 -17.04 -9.47
CA LEU A 86 -5.83 -15.90 -8.66
C LEU A 86 -4.77 -14.81 -8.64
N TRP A 87 -5.15 -13.60 -9.04
CA TRP A 87 -4.30 -12.42 -9.04
C TRP A 87 -4.85 -11.33 -8.11
N GLY A 88 -4.19 -11.10 -6.98
CA GLY A 88 -4.67 -10.21 -5.92
C GLY A 88 -3.66 -9.95 -4.80
N ALA A 89 -4.06 -9.20 -3.78
CA ALA A 89 -3.31 -9.04 -2.53
C ALA A 89 -3.66 -10.17 -1.57
N LEU A 90 -2.79 -11.18 -1.51
CA LEU A 90 -3.12 -12.51 -0.95
C LEU A 90 -2.65 -12.66 0.50
N HIS A 91 -1.53 -12.02 0.85
CA HIS A 91 -0.93 -12.06 2.18
C HIS A 91 -0.79 -13.49 2.70
N CYS A 92 -0.23 -14.39 1.88
CA CYS A 92 -0.16 -15.83 2.15
C CYS A 92 0.50 -16.17 3.49
N VAL A 93 1.48 -15.38 3.93
CA VAL A 93 2.15 -15.56 5.24
C VAL A 93 1.19 -15.29 6.40
N GLN A 94 0.26 -14.35 6.25
CA GLN A 94 -0.70 -13.96 7.29
C GLN A 94 -2.05 -14.66 7.16
N THR A 95 -2.28 -15.38 6.05
CA THR A 95 -3.59 -15.95 5.71
C THR A 95 -3.42 -17.42 5.34
N PRO A 96 -3.27 -18.35 6.30
CA PRO A 96 -3.09 -19.77 5.99
C PRO A 96 -4.22 -20.36 5.13
N SER A 97 -5.45 -19.90 5.32
CA SER A 97 -6.62 -20.40 4.60
C SER A 97 -6.58 -20.21 3.08
N ILE A 98 -5.95 -19.14 2.55
CA ILE A 98 -5.79 -19.00 1.09
C ILE A 98 -4.71 -19.95 0.56
N VAL A 99 -3.70 -20.27 1.38
CA VAL A 99 -2.65 -21.23 1.03
C VAL A 99 -3.25 -22.64 0.95
N ASP A 100 -4.03 -23.02 1.95
CA ASP A 100 -4.73 -24.31 1.99
C ASP A 100 -5.66 -24.46 0.79
N LEU A 101 -6.44 -23.41 0.46
CA LEU A 101 -7.28 -23.39 -0.72
C LEU A 101 -6.47 -23.64 -2.00
N ALA A 102 -5.38 -22.89 -2.17
CA ALA A 102 -4.57 -22.95 -3.38
C ALA A 102 -3.89 -24.31 -3.56
N ILE A 103 -3.40 -24.92 -2.48
CA ILE A 103 -2.82 -26.27 -2.49
C ILE A 103 -3.89 -27.29 -2.86
N ASN A 104 -5.03 -27.30 -2.15
CA ASN A 104 -6.09 -28.27 -2.33
C ASN A 104 -6.70 -28.22 -3.75
N LYS A 105 -6.79 -27.02 -4.33
CA LYS A 105 -7.32 -26.80 -5.68
C LYS A 105 -6.21 -26.69 -6.74
N LYS A 106 -4.95 -26.96 -6.42
CA LYS A 106 -3.81 -26.87 -7.37
C LYS A 106 -3.79 -25.55 -8.15
N MET A 107 -4.10 -24.45 -7.48
CA MET A 107 -4.23 -23.12 -8.07
C MET A 107 -2.86 -22.47 -8.28
N THR A 108 -2.80 -21.52 -9.21
CA THR A 108 -1.66 -20.59 -9.34
C THR A 108 -2.00 -19.27 -8.67
N LEU A 109 -1.10 -18.75 -7.85
CA LEU A 109 -1.28 -17.48 -7.14
C LEU A 109 -0.31 -16.41 -7.69
N ILE A 110 -0.85 -15.26 -8.07
CA ILE A 110 -0.07 -14.05 -8.43
C ILE A 110 -0.33 -13.00 -7.35
N ALA A 111 0.62 -12.86 -6.44
CA ALA A 111 0.50 -12.00 -5.26
C ALA A 111 0.96 -10.55 -5.55
N PHE A 112 0.04 -9.59 -5.48
CA PHE A 112 0.30 -8.15 -5.67
C PHE A 112 1.46 -7.65 -4.82
N GLU A 113 1.57 -8.12 -3.58
CA GLU A 113 2.61 -7.72 -2.65
C GLU A 113 4.02 -8.21 -3.03
N GLN A 114 4.11 -9.22 -3.91
CA GLN A 114 5.35 -9.76 -4.46
C GLN A 114 5.63 -9.27 -5.90
N MET A 115 4.83 -8.35 -6.42
CA MET A 115 5.09 -7.71 -7.71
C MET A 115 6.06 -6.54 -7.54
N LEU A 116 7.30 -6.75 -7.98
CA LEU A 116 8.42 -5.82 -7.80
C LEU A 116 8.96 -5.31 -9.14
N THR A 117 9.44 -4.07 -9.14
CA THR A 117 10.16 -3.44 -10.25
C THR A 117 11.37 -2.70 -9.69
N PRO A 118 12.50 -2.62 -10.43
CA PRO A 118 13.63 -1.81 -10.00
C PRO A 118 13.23 -0.33 -9.90
N ASN A 119 13.63 0.33 -8.82
CA ASN A 119 13.53 1.78 -8.69
C ASN A 119 14.73 2.48 -9.36
N GLU A 120 14.77 3.81 -9.32
CA GLU A 120 15.86 4.65 -9.87
C GLU A 120 17.24 4.32 -9.29
N ASP A 121 17.31 3.73 -8.09
CA ASP A 121 18.53 3.28 -7.44
C ASP A 121 18.86 1.79 -7.72
N GLY A 122 18.12 1.13 -8.62
CA GLY A 122 18.25 -0.28 -8.96
C GLY A 122 17.76 -1.26 -7.89
N LYS A 123 17.09 -0.77 -6.85
CA LYS A 123 16.54 -1.61 -5.76
C LYS A 123 15.12 -2.04 -6.08
N GLU A 124 14.76 -3.25 -5.64
CA GLU A 124 13.39 -3.74 -5.78
C GLU A 124 12.39 -2.85 -5.04
N GLN A 125 11.35 -2.45 -5.75
CA GLN A 125 10.24 -1.64 -5.25
C GLN A 125 8.92 -2.28 -5.69
N SER A 126 7.95 -2.33 -4.79
CA SER A 126 6.61 -2.80 -5.15
C SER A 126 5.99 -1.91 -6.23
N ILE A 127 5.37 -2.51 -7.25
CA ILE A 127 4.63 -1.76 -8.27
C ILE A 127 3.47 -0.95 -7.66
N PHE A 128 2.98 -1.35 -6.49
CA PHE A 128 1.96 -0.65 -5.70
C PHE A 128 2.56 0.42 -4.78
N TYR A 129 3.75 0.95 -5.07
CA TYR A 129 4.39 1.97 -4.23
C TYR A 129 3.51 3.22 -4.09
N ARG A 130 2.75 3.61 -5.11
CA ARG A 130 1.80 4.73 -5.05
C ARG A 130 0.69 4.51 -4.03
N ASN A 131 0.17 3.29 -3.89
CA ASN A 131 -0.80 2.97 -2.84
C ASN A 131 -0.19 3.16 -1.44
N ARG A 132 1.10 2.83 -1.27
CA ARG A 132 1.82 3.09 -0.01
C ARG A 132 2.05 4.59 0.21
N GLU A 133 2.36 5.37 -0.82
CA GLU A 133 2.42 6.85 -0.73
C GLU A 133 1.07 7.43 -0.29
N VAL A 134 -0.03 6.98 -0.88
CA VAL A 134 -1.39 7.41 -0.49
C VAL A 134 -1.67 7.11 0.98
N ALA A 135 -1.23 5.97 1.50
CA ALA A 135 -1.37 5.67 2.93
C ALA A 135 -0.64 6.68 3.83
N GLY A 136 0.56 7.13 3.42
CA GLY A 136 1.30 8.17 4.14
C GLY A 136 0.64 9.55 4.06
N VAL A 137 0.11 9.92 2.89
CA VAL A 137 -0.67 11.16 2.74
C VAL A 137 -1.91 11.12 3.63
N ALA A 138 -2.67 10.03 3.53
CA ALA A 138 -3.91 9.85 4.25
C ALA A 138 -3.70 9.84 5.77
N SER A 139 -2.62 9.23 6.28
CA SER A 139 -2.35 9.22 7.73
C SER A 139 -2.15 10.63 8.28
N VAL A 140 -1.38 11.47 7.59
CA VAL A 140 -1.13 12.87 7.97
C VAL A 140 -2.41 13.68 7.89
N VAL A 141 -3.07 13.67 6.72
CA VAL A 141 -4.28 14.46 6.48
C VAL A 141 -5.37 14.09 7.48
N HIS A 142 -5.63 12.79 7.66
CA HIS A 142 -6.62 12.31 8.62
C HIS A 142 -6.30 12.74 10.05
N SER A 143 -5.08 12.47 10.54
CA SER A 143 -4.71 12.75 11.93
C SER A 143 -4.78 14.24 12.26
N LEU A 144 -4.27 15.10 11.37
CA LEU A 144 -4.27 16.54 11.57
C LEU A 144 -5.68 17.14 11.48
N SER A 145 -6.53 16.60 10.59
CA SER A 145 -7.92 17.06 10.46
C SER A 145 -8.75 16.74 11.71
N LEU A 146 -8.51 15.60 12.36
CA LEU A 146 -9.20 15.22 13.60
C LEU A 146 -9.02 16.22 14.74
N ILE A 147 -7.88 16.92 14.77
CA ILE A 147 -7.53 17.88 15.83
C ILE A 147 -7.53 19.34 15.34
N GLY A 148 -8.02 19.59 14.12
CA GLY A 148 -8.08 20.94 13.55
C GLY A 148 -6.72 21.62 13.40
N MET A 149 -5.68 20.85 13.07
CA MET A 149 -4.29 21.34 13.03
C MET A 149 -3.72 21.27 11.60
N THR A 150 -2.70 22.10 11.33
CA THR A 150 -1.79 21.92 10.18
C THR A 150 -0.35 21.76 10.66
N ALA A 151 0.56 21.39 9.77
CA ALA A 151 1.98 21.26 10.10
C ALA A 151 2.72 22.61 10.19
N GLY A 152 2.00 23.73 10.11
CA GLY A 152 2.55 25.09 10.21
C GLY A 152 1.92 26.09 9.24
N LEU A 153 1.11 25.64 8.27
CA LEU A 153 0.48 26.53 7.28
C LEU A 153 -0.51 27.51 7.92
N TYR A 154 -1.28 27.01 8.89
CA TYR A 154 -2.17 27.79 9.74
C TYR A 154 -1.84 27.49 11.21
N GLY A 155 -1.33 28.50 11.92
CA GLY A 155 -0.93 28.41 13.32
C GLY A 155 0.58 28.42 13.55
N ASN A 156 1.00 27.94 14.72
CA ASN A 156 2.41 27.93 15.11
C ASN A 156 3.21 26.89 14.31
N LYS A 157 4.49 27.20 14.07
CA LYS A 157 5.47 26.27 13.50
C LYS A 157 5.50 24.97 14.31
N LYS A 158 5.59 23.84 13.61
CA LYS A 158 5.65 22.50 14.21
C LYS A 158 7.00 21.84 13.94
N LYS A 159 7.57 21.22 14.96
CA LYS A 159 8.67 20.28 14.83
C LYS A 159 8.13 18.94 14.37
N VAL A 160 8.59 18.47 13.21
CA VAL A 160 8.06 17.27 12.57
C VAL A 160 9.14 16.20 12.43
N ALA A 161 8.81 14.98 12.85
CA ALA A 161 9.62 13.77 12.65
C ALA A 161 8.87 12.75 11.80
N VAL A 162 9.56 12.17 10.83
CA VAL A 162 9.09 11.01 10.04
C VAL A 162 10.08 9.88 10.22
N ILE A 163 9.61 8.74 10.71
CA ILE A 163 10.44 7.55 10.90
C ILE A 163 10.25 6.64 9.68
N GLY A 164 11.29 6.54 8.86
CA GLY A 164 11.31 5.75 7.63
C GLY A 164 11.16 6.61 6.37
N TYR A 165 12.01 6.32 5.38
CA TYR A 165 12.02 7.00 4.07
C TYR A 165 11.64 6.06 2.90
N GLY A 166 10.70 5.15 3.15
CA GLY A 166 10.06 4.34 2.11
C GLY A 166 8.91 5.08 1.42
N SER A 167 8.13 4.41 0.57
CA SER A 167 6.99 5.02 -0.12
C SER A 167 5.98 5.67 0.83
N THR A 168 5.64 5.01 1.95
CA THR A 168 4.76 5.60 2.97
C THR A 168 5.35 6.89 3.56
N GLY A 169 6.63 6.88 3.92
CA GLY A 169 7.32 8.06 4.43
C GLY A 169 7.37 9.21 3.42
N LYS A 170 7.64 8.91 2.14
CA LYS A 170 7.58 9.90 1.06
C LYS A 170 6.19 10.52 0.92
N GLY A 171 5.13 9.72 1.05
CA GLY A 171 3.75 10.20 1.08
C GLY A 171 3.46 11.13 2.26
N ALA A 172 3.86 10.73 3.47
CA ALA A 172 3.71 11.54 4.68
C ALA A 172 4.47 12.87 4.57
N ILE A 173 5.71 12.84 4.09
CA ILE A 173 6.54 14.05 3.87
C ILE A 173 5.85 15.01 2.89
N LYS A 174 5.34 14.51 1.75
CA LYS A 174 4.60 15.33 0.78
C LYS A 174 3.40 16.04 1.44
N ALA A 175 2.62 15.31 2.23
CA ALA A 175 1.47 15.88 2.94
C ALA A 175 1.88 16.90 4.00
N LEU A 176 2.92 16.62 4.80
CA LEU A 176 3.42 17.52 5.84
C LEU A 176 3.95 18.83 5.24
N LEU A 177 4.74 18.76 4.17
CA LEU A 177 5.22 19.95 3.46
C LEU A 177 4.06 20.74 2.86
N GLY A 178 3.07 20.07 2.26
CA GLY A 178 1.86 20.72 1.73
C GLY A 178 1.00 21.38 2.82
N LEU A 179 1.08 20.89 4.05
CA LEU A 179 0.41 21.46 5.23
C LEU A 179 1.31 22.41 6.03
N GLY A 180 2.43 22.86 5.45
CA GLY A 180 3.25 23.96 5.96
C GLY A 180 4.37 23.58 6.91
N ALA A 181 4.80 22.32 6.95
CA ALA A 181 6.03 21.96 7.65
C ALA A 181 7.24 22.67 7.01
N GLU A 182 7.94 23.51 7.79
CA GLU A 182 9.13 24.21 7.30
C GLU A 182 10.35 23.30 7.18
N GLN A 183 10.47 22.35 8.11
CA GLN A 183 11.56 21.37 8.15
C GLN A 183 11.05 20.05 8.74
N ILE A 184 11.51 18.94 8.19
CA ILE A 184 11.15 17.59 8.63
C ILE A 184 12.43 16.81 8.94
N SER A 185 12.51 16.30 10.17
CA SER A 185 13.54 15.32 10.53
C SER A 185 13.14 13.94 10.05
N VAL A 186 13.94 13.34 9.17
CA VAL A 186 13.67 12.03 8.58
C VAL A 186 14.63 11.00 9.15
N TYR A 187 14.12 10.10 9.99
CA TYR A 187 14.92 9.04 10.61
C TYR A 187 14.95 7.80 9.71
N SER A 188 16.16 7.34 9.36
CA SER A 188 16.36 6.18 8.50
C SER A 188 17.49 5.29 9.03
N ARG A 189 17.42 3.98 8.74
CA ARG A 189 18.55 3.06 8.94
C ARG A 189 19.65 3.25 7.90
N ARG A 190 19.29 3.84 6.75
CA ARG A 190 20.20 4.08 5.62
C ARG A 190 21.00 5.36 5.86
N SER A 191 22.24 5.40 5.38
CA SER A 191 23.02 6.64 5.43
C SER A 191 22.47 7.69 4.46
N ARG A 192 22.72 8.97 4.74
CA ARG A 192 22.34 10.09 3.85
C ARG A 192 22.91 9.93 2.43
N SER A 193 24.11 9.38 2.29
CA SER A 193 24.73 9.09 0.98
C SER A 193 23.95 8.08 0.12
N GLN A 194 23.06 7.29 0.72
CA GLN A 194 22.19 6.34 0.03
C GLN A 194 20.81 6.94 -0.31
N ILE A 195 20.60 8.23 -0.04
CA ILE A 195 19.34 8.93 -0.21
C ILE A 195 19.60 10.19 -1.04
N LYS A 196 19.39 10.08 -2.35
CA LYS A 196 19.50 11.21 -3.28
C LYS A 196 18.24 12.07 -3.17
N VAL A 197 18.30 13.12 -2.35
CA VAL A 197 17.20 14.08 -2.19
C VAL A 197 17.74 15.48 -2.13
N ASP A 198 17.25 16.31 -3.04
CA ASP A 198 17.58 17.74 -3.15
C ASP A 198 16.42 18.58 -2.60
N ASP A 199 16.13 18.41 -1.31
CA ASP A 199 15.19 19.25 -0.58
C ASP A 199 15.81 19.62 0.76
N SER A 200 16.23 20.88 0.89
CA SER A 200 16.91 21.41 2.08
C SER A 200 16.04 21.40 3.34
N ARG A 201 14.72 21.23 3.19
CA ARG A 201 13.78 21.09 4.30
C ARG A 201 13.83 19.71 4.95
N LEU A 202 14.48 18.73 4.33
CA LEU A 202 14.59 17.37 4.86
C LEU A 202 15.94 17.16 5.55
N VAL A 203 15.89 16.99 6.87
CA VAL A 203 17.08 16.71 7.69
C VAL A 203 17.14 15.22 7.98
N PHE A 204 18.00 14.52 7.27
CA PHE A 204 18.19 13.08 7.45
C PHE A 204 18.99 12.77 8.72
N LYS A 205 18.38 11.97 9.58
CA LYS A 205 18.93 11.45 10.84
C LYS A 205 18.94 9.92 10.83
N LYS A 206 19.71 9.31 11.70
CA LYS A 206 19.81 7.86 11.85
C LYS A 206 19.02 7.35 13.03
N TYR A 207 18.49 6.14 12.86
CA TYR A 207 18.10 5.31 13.99
C TYR A 207 18.67 3.90 13.80
N HIS A 208 18.98 3.25 14.91
CA HIS A 208 19.44 1.88 14.98
C HIS A 208 18.43 1.05 15.76
N SER A 209 18.27 -0.22 15.39
CA SER A 209 17.42 -1.17 16.09
C SER A 209 18.10 -2.52 16.07
N GLU A 210 18.63 -2.95 17.21
CA GLU A 210 19.33 -4.21 17.40
C GLU A 210 18.88 -4.88 18.69
N ASN A 211 18.55 -6.17 18.64
CA ASN A 211 18.12 -6.96 19.80
C ASN A 211 16.99 -6.30 20.63
N GLY A 212 16.05 -5.63 19.95
CA GLY A 212 14.93 -4.93 20.60
C GLY A 212 15.29 -3.58 21.22
N ARG A 213 16.56 -3.18 21.23
CA ARG A 213 17.01 -1.84 21.63
C ARG A 213 17.03 -0.92 20.43
N VAL A 214 16.46 0.27 20.60
CA VAL A 214 16.40 1.31 19.58
C VAL A 214 17.19 2.52 20.07
N THR A 215 17.96 3.15 19.18
CA THR A 215 18.60 4.44 19.44
C THR A 215 18.37 5.39 18.27
N MET A 216 18.24 6.68 18.56
CA MET A 216 18.00 7.73 17.56
C MET A 216 19.03 8.83 17.76
N GLU A 217 19.91 9.05 16.79
CA GLU A 217 21.07 9.97 16.91
C GLU A 217 21.89 9.75 18.20
N GLY A 218 22.07 8.48 18.60
CA GLY A 218 22.82 8.11 19.80
C GLY A 218 22.07 8.26 21.13
N LYS A 219 20.81 8.70 21.11
CA LYS A 219 19.96 8.85 22.32
C LYS A 219 18.91 7.76 22.42
N ALA A 220 18.28 7.68 23.58
CA ALA A 220 17.05 6.92 23.73
C ALA A 220 15.95 7.53 22.83
N PRO A 221 15.09 6.70 22.21
CA PRO A 221 14.03 7.19 21.33
C PRO A 221 13.12 8.24 21.98
N PHE A 222 12.75 8.06 23.25
CA PHE A 222 11.90 9.01 23.97
C PHE A 222 12.56 10.39 24.13
N GLU A 223 13.84 10.42 24.51
CA GLU A 223 14.61 11.67 24.65
C GLU A 223 14.70 12.44 23.32
N GLU A 224 14.79 11.72 22.20
CA GLU A 224 14.86 12.34 20.89
C GLU A 224 13.48 12.69 20.33
N LEU A 225 12.46 11.85 20.53
CA LEU A 225 11.13 12.05 19.93
C LEU A 225 10.24 13.03 20.70
N SER A 226 10.42 13.17 22.02
CA SER A 226 9.61 14.06 22.87
C SER A 226 9.71 15.55 22.50
N GLN A 227 10.74 15.93 21.73
CA GLN A 227 10.90 17.30 21.25
C GLN A 227 10.04 17.64 20.01
N TYR A 228 9.35 16.65 19.41
CA TYR A 228 8.59 16.81 18.17
C TYR A 228 7.08 16.93 18.44
N ASP A 229 6.43 17.86 17.76
CA ASP A 229 4.98 18.05 17.84
C ASP A 229 4.21 17.00 17.00
N ILE A 230 4.82 16.55 15.89
CA ILE A 230 4.22 15.60 14.96
C ILE A 230 5.23 14.49 14.68
N ILE A 231 4.85 13.25 14.98
CA ILE A 231 5.66 12.06 14.70
C ILE A 231 4.86 11.13 13.80
N VAL A 232 5.41 10.80 12.63
CA VAL A 232 4.79 9.85 11.70
C VAL A 232 5.67 8.62 11.54
N ASN A 233 5.24 7.50 12.12
CA ASN A 233 5.94 6.23 11.95
C ASN A 233 5.55 5.55 10.63
N CYS A 234 6.48 5.48 9.69
CA CYS A 234 6.30 4.96 8.34
C CYS A 234 7.12 3.71 8.04
N ILE A 235 7.67 3.04 9.06
CA ILE A 235 8.43 1.81 8.86
C ILE A 235 7.50 0.60 8.73
N LEU A 236 7.90 -0.36 7.90
CA LEU A 236 7.24 -1.66 7.90
C LEU A 236 7.61 -2.39 9.19
N GLN A 237 6.60 -2.74 9.99
CA GLN A 237 6.77 -3.43 11.26
C GLN A 237 6.60 -4.93 11.09
N ASN A 238 7.36 -5.70 11.86
CA ASN A 238 7.03 -7.10 12.10
C ASN A 238 5.97 -7.14 13.21
N PRO A 239 4.73 -7.57 12.95
CA PRO A 239 3.67 -7.57 13.96
C PRO A 239 3.95 -8.51 15.14
N LEU A 240 4.81 -9.52 14.97
CA LEU A 240 5.19 -10.45 16.04
C LEU A 240 6.37 -9.94 16.87
N LYS A 241 7.15 -9.00 16.33
CA LYS A 241 8.34 -8.43 16.97
C LYS A 241 8.47 -6.94 16.58
N PRO A 242 7.54 -6.09 17.04
CA PRO A 242 7.52 -4.69 16.64
C PRO A 242 8.71 -3.93 17.22
N ILE A 243 9.22 -2.97 16.46
CA ILE A 243 10.20 -1.99 16.95
C ILE A 243 9.42 -0.95 17.75
N VAL A 244 9.66 -0.90 19.06
CA VAL A 244 9.05 0.05 19.99
C VAL A 244 9.94 1.29 20.09
N PHE A 245 9.41 2.44 19.70
CA PHE A 245 10.09 3.75 19.82
C PHE A 245 9.64 4.53 21.06
N MET A 246 8.44 4.26 21.57
CA MET A 246 7.90 4.93 22.75
C MET A 246 6.78 4.07 23.31
N THR A 247 6.71 3.99 24.62
CA THR A 247 5.63 3.35 25.36
C THR A 247 4.66 4.40 25.89
N SER A 248 3.44 3.99 26.23
CA SER A 248 2.46 4.89 26.84
C SER A 248 2.86 5.37 28.24
N GLN A 249 3.81 4.72 28.91
CA GLN A 249 4.36 5.21 30.18
C GLN A 249 5.38 6.34 29.98
N GLU A 250 6.01 6.39 28.81
CA GLU A 250 6.98 7.45 28.46
C GLU A 250 6.29 8.67 27.87
N ALA A 251 5.22 8.48 27.07
CA ALA A 251 4.45 9.53 26.40
C ALA A 251 3.55 10.35 27.34
#